data_AF-A0A954JBE4-F1
#
_entry.id   AF-A0A954JBE4-F1
#
_cell.length_a   1.000
_cell.length_b   1.000
_cell.length_c   1.000
_cell.angle_alpha   90.00
_cell.angle_beta   90.00
_cell.angle_gamma   90.00
#
_symmetry.space_group_name_H-M   'P 1'
#
loop_
_entity.id
_entity.type
_entity.pdbx_description
1 polymer ?
#
loop_
_entity_poly.entity_id
_entity_poly.type
_entity_poly.pdbx_seq_one_letter_code
_entity_poly.pdbx_strand_id
1 'polypeptide(L)'
;MNRRLFIQTGVSLASTLALPGRGFGSESASAVESAHAEIWRRFIDRHGVMVDFTALDGSVPLPTPEECRAGKPNALGWFQPIENGAMFNGLYMDAAVNRWRHSMTREDGEKARRLMEGLLLLASVSEVKGFVARGVSTDGKSHFPMGSDDQTLPWFLGLWRYLESGLATRQERERITAKLVETAEVILKHGWELPAEEPFGHRGSFAEFRFDSATRLLFVCRMMYAITGGHKWDEVYHKALAEKGGTDNLSRREICERGMVFWYSKNHNWTSSGSVGALRVLWELEQDEATRAAFARGLKASAELAAKSLSLAAEFNRNESSAFDTDWRTPMMPLWKPQKTELEAQELAILQLKAFTKISPGRNGEAAFVREPTAAAWIVTLAPDPQTIRPHISAIERVLTHYDYQRLYYSTFFWIESAWWRLAAER
;
A
#
# COMPACT_ATOMS: atom_id res chain seq x y z
N MET A 1 -39.85 -16.19 65.34
CA MET A 1 -41.04 -15.31 65.32
C MET A 1 -40.99 -14.35 66.50
N ASN A 2 -40.60 -13.09 66.30
CA ASN A 2 -41.35 -11.92 66.79
C ASN A 2 -40.70 -10.60 66.36
N ARG A 3 -41.57 -9.67 65.93
CA ARG A 3 -41.33 -8.39 65.27
C ARG A 3 -41.04 -7.25 66.27
N ARG A 4 -40.27 -6.25 65.83
CA ARG A 4 -40.44 -4.77 66.01
C ARG A 4 -39.40 -4.12 65.06
N LEU A 5 -39.79 -3.55 63.90
CA LEU A 5 -40.02 -2.10 63.60
C LEU A 5 -39.06 -1.15 64.35
N PHE A 6 -38.38 -0.17 63.75
CA PHE A 6 -38.85 0.81 62.75
C PHE A 6 -37.67 1.70 62.22
N ILE A 7 -37.85 2.27 61.02
CA ILE A 7 -37.28 3.52 60.44
C ILE A 7 -35.81 3.54 59.98
N GLN A 8 -35.60 3.63 58.66
CA GLN A 8 -34.83 4.75 58.10
C GLN A 8 -35.23 5.10 56.65
N THR A 9 -35.54 6.38 56.52
CA THR A 9 -35.89 7.20 55.36
C THR A 9 -34.74 7.36 54.36
N GLY A 10 -35.07 7.63 53.10
CA GLY A 10 -34.22 8.45 52.23
C GLY A 10 -34.09 7.95 50.80
N VAL A 11 -35.05 8.33 49.95
CA VAL A 11 -34.92 8.24 48.49
C VAL A 11 -33.92 9.30 48.02
N SER A 12 -32.83 8.86 47.39
CA SER A 12 -32.06 9.72 46.48
C SER A 12 -31.98 9.02 45.12
N LEU A 13 -32.82 9.49 44.19
CA LEU A 13 -32.61 9.27 42.77
C LEU A 13 -31.29 9.97 42.39
N ALA A 14 -30.25 9.18 42.19
CA ALA A 14 -29.06 9.64 41.48
C ALA A 14 -29.41 9.67 39.99
N SER A 15 -29.78 10.86 39.53
CA SER A 15 -29.85 11.22 38.11
C SER A 15 -28.44 11.12 37.52
N THR A 16 -28.08 9.96 36.96
CA THR A 16 -26.95 9.88 36.03
C THR A 16 -27.31 10.69 34.80
N LEU A 17 -26.90 11.96 34.80
CA LEU A 17 -26.69 12.75 33.60
C LEU A 17 -25.62 12.05 32.77
N ALA A 18 -26.05 11.09 31.94
CA ALA A 18 -25.27 10.67 30.79
C ALA A 18 -25.16 11.88 29.86
N LEU A 19 -24.00 12.54 29.87
CA LEU A 19 -23.61 13.43 28.81
C LEU A 19 -23.59 12.62 27.49
N PRO A 20 -24.32 13.04 26.44
CA PRO A 20 -24.18 12.40 25.15
C PRO A 20 -22.89 12.92 24.51
N GLY A 21 -21.80 12.18 24.70
CA GLY A 21 -20.66 12.26 23.80
C GLY A 21 -21.09 11.72 22.43
N ARG A 22 -21.62 12.59 21.57
CA ARG A 22 -22.00 12.24 20.18
C ARG A 22 -20.76 11.79 19.38
N GLY A 23 -20.61 10.48 19.19
CA GLY A 23 -20.67 9.83 17.87
C GLY A 23 -19.49 9.90 16.87
N PHE A 24 -18.53 10.82 16.98
CA PHE A 24 -17.56 11.03 15.89
C PHE A 24 -16.48 9.94 15.73
N GLY A 25 -16.10 9.26 16.82
CA GLY A 25 -15.19 8.10 16.76
C GLY A 25 -15.88 6.79 16.37
N SER A 26 -17.17 6.62 16.69
CA SER A 26 -17.89 5.36 16.45
C SER A 26 -18.29 5.16 14.99
N GLU A 27 -18.60 6.23 14.26
CA GLU A 27 -18.97 6.15 12.84
C GLU A 27 -17.76 5.78 11.97
N SER A 28 -16.62 6.47 12.20
CA SER A 28 -15.36 6.15 11.51
C SER A 28 -14.90 4.72 11.81
N ALA A 29 -14.98 4.28 13.07
CA ALA A 29 -14.68 2.89 13.42
C ALA A 29 -15.58 1.89 12.69
N SER A 30 -16.90 2.12 12.67
CA SER A 30 -17.86 1.27 11.97
C SER A 30 -17.58 1.21 10.46
N ALA A 31 -17.26 2.35 9.84
CA ALA A 31 -16.94 2.43 8.43
C ALA A 31 -15.65 1.65 8.08
N VAL A 32 -14.62 1.79 8.92
CA VAL A 32 -13.35 1.06 8.77
C VAL A 32 -13.54 -0.45 8.98
N GLU A 33 -14.36 -0.86 9.95
CA GLU A 33 -14.70 -2.29 10.14
C GLU A 33 -15.48 -2.87 8.94
N SER A 34 -16.39 -2.08 8.36
CA SER A 34 -17.09 -2.46 7.11
C SER A 34 -16.12 -2.66 5.95
N ALA A 35 -15.18 -1.73 5.78
CA ALA A 35 -14.12 -1.86 4.78
C ALA A 35 -13.21 -3.07 5.02
N HIS A 36 -12.78 -3.29 6.26
CA HIS A 36 -11.98 -4.45 6.65
C HIS A 36 -12.70 -5.75 6.29
N ALA A 37 -13.97 -5.88 6.69
CA ALA A 37 -14.78 -7.04 6.37
C ALA A 37 -14.85 -7.28 4.85
N GLU A 38 -15.01 -6.22 4.06
CA GLU A 38 -15.12 -6.34 2.61
C GLU A 38 -13.79 -6.70 1.92
N ILE A 39 -12.66 -6.17 2.41
CA ILE A 39 -11.31 -6.56 1.98
C ILE A 39 -11.11 -8.07 2.15
N TRP A 40 -11.38 -8.59 3.35
CA TRP A 40 -11.17 -9.99 3.65
C TRP A 40 -12.21 -10.92 3.02
N ARG A 41 -13.41 -10.42 2.73
CA ARG A 41 -14.47 -11.19 2.06
C ARG A 41 -14.21 -11.38 0.57
N ARG A 42 -13.72 -10.36 -0.14
CA ARG A 42 -13.59 -10.38 -1.60
C ARG A 42 -12.17 -10.28 -2.13
N PHE A 43 -11.34 -9.43 -1.52
CA PHE A 43 -10.12 -8.96 -2.17
C PHE A 43 -8.87 -9.72 -1.76
N ILE A 44 -8.85 -10.39 -0.60
CA ILE A 44 -7.72 -11.27 -0.23
C ILE A 44 -7.96 -12.68 -0.78
N ASP A 45 -7.17 -13.06 -1.78
CA ASP A 45 -7.27 -14.37 -2.41
C ASP A 45 -6.79 -15.50 -1.48
N ARG A 46 -6.94 -16.76 -1.92
CA ARG A 46 -6.52 -17.95 -1.15
C ARG A 46 -5.01 -18.00 -0.86
N HIS A 47 -4.19 -17.28 -1.61
CA HIS A 47 -2.74 -17.19 -1.43
C HIS A 47 -2.34 -16.06 -0.48
N GLY A 48 -3.32 -15.28 0.02
CA GLY A 48 -3.06 -14.14 0.86
C GLY A 48 -2.64 -12.89 0.07
N VAL A 49 -2.92 -12.84 -1.22
CA VAL A 49 -2.62 -11.72 -2.12
C VAL A 49 -3.89 -10.92 -2.39
N MET A 50 -3.78 -9.59 -2.25
CA MET A 50 -4.85 -8.65 -2.52
C MET A 50 -5.01 -8.49 -4.03
N VAL A 51 -6.19 -8.79 -4.56
CA VAL A 51 -6.54 -8.53 -5.95
C VAL A 51 -7.02 -7.09 -6.13
N ASP A 52 -6.81 -6.57 -7.34
CA ASP A 52 -7.06 -5.18 -7.71
C ASP A 52 -8.56 -4.87 -7.70
N PHE A 53 -9.36 -5.72 -8.32
CA PHE A 53 -10.81 -5.59 -8.40
C PHE A 53 -11.51 -6.94 -8.45
N THR A 54 -12.77 -6.97 -8.00
CA THR A 54 -13.66 -8.14 -8.05
C THR A 54 -15.06 -7.73 -8.51
N ALA A 55 -15.89 -8.69 -8.90
CA ALA A 55 -17.33 -8.46 -8.94
C ALA A 55 -17.89 -8.37 -7.50
N LEU A 56 -19.12 -7.87 -7.35
CA LEU A 56 -19.72 -7.64 -6.02
C LEU A 56 -19.97 -8.95 -5.23
N ASP A 57 -20.16 -10.05 -5.95
CA ASP A 57 -20.29 -11.40 -5.36
C ASP A 57 -18.94 -12.00 -4.93
N GLY A 58 -17.82 -11.35 -5.25
CA GLY A 58 -16.46 -11.81 -4.97
C GLY A 58 -15.85 -12.66 -6.08
N SER A 59 -16.53 -12.87 -7.21
CA SER A 59 -15.93 -13.53 -8.37
C SER A 59 -14.84 -12.65 -9.00
N VAL A 60 -13.77 -13.29 -9.46
CA VAL A 60 -12.59 -12.61 -10.00
C VAL A 60 -12.18 -13.26 -11.32
N PRO A 61 -12.14 -12.50 -12.44
CA PRO A 61 -11.73 -13.03 -13.74
C PRO A 61 -10.20 -13.11 -13.83
N LEU A 62 -9.56 -13.96 -13.04
CA LEU A 62 -8.10 -14.14 -13.04
C LEU A 62 -7.58 -14.52 -14.44
N PRO A 63 -6.37 -14.07 -14.83
CA PRO A 63 -5.72 -14.56 -16.06
C PRO A 63 -5.37 -16.04 -15.92
N THR A 64 -5.36 -16.79 -17.03
CA THR A 64 -4.94 -18.19 -17.05
C THR A 64 -3.41 -18.32 -17.17
N PRO A 65 -2.83 -19.50 -16.85
CA PRO A 65 -1.40 -19.75 -17.06
C PRO A 65 -0.94 -19.51 -18.50
N GLU A 66 -1.76 -19.84 -19.49
CA GLU A 66 -1.49 -19.63 -20.92
C GLU A 66 -1.46 -18.14 -21.24
N GLU A 67 -2.37 -17.36 -20.67
CA GLU A 67 -2.43 -15.91 -20.88
C GLU A 67 -1.21 -15.22 -20.27
N CYS A 68 -0.84 -15.57 -19.05
CA CYS A 68 0.37 -15.06 -18.40
C CYS A 68 1.63 -15.37 -19.24
N ARG A 69 1.81 -16.64 -19.66
CA ARG A 69 2.96 -17.06 -20.49
C ARG A 69 3.00 -16.35 -21.85
N ALA A 70 1.84 -16.02 -22.41
CA ALA A 70 1.73 -15.30 -23.67
C ALA A 70 1.82 -13.77 -23.52
N GLY A 71 1.98 -13.23 -22.30
CA GLY A 71 1.94 -11.80 -22.04
C GLY A 71 0.60 -11.18 -22.45
N LYS A 72 -0.51 -11.84 -22.12
CA LYS A 72 -1.89 -11.41 -22.40
C LYS A 72 -2.57 -10.88 -21.13
N PRO A 73 -3.27 -9.75 -21.20
CA PRO A 73 -3.49 -8.92 -22.39
C PRO A 73 -2.30 -8.01 -22.72
N ASN A 74 -1.35 -7.86 -21.81
CA ASN A 74 -0.06 -7.22 -22.05
C ASN A 74 0.95 -7.88 -21.09
N ALA A 75 2.23 -7.85 -21.45
CA ALA A 75 3.29 -8.49 -20.68
C ALA A 75 3.56 -7.81 -19.32
N LEU A 76 3.00 -6.61 -19.10
CA LEU A 76 3.08 -5.89 -17.82
C LEU A 76 2.10 -6.44 -16.79
N GLY A 77 1.07 -7.18 -17.21
CA GLY A 77 -0.04 -7.59 -16.35
C GLY A 77 -0.93 -6.44 -15.92
N TRP A 78 -0.93 -5.33 -16.66
CA TRP A 78 -1.70 -4.13 -16.33
C TRP A 78 -3.18 -4.27 -16.67
N PHE A 79 -4.01 -3.61 -15.86
CA PHE A 79 -5.46 -3.55 -15.88
C PHE A 79 -6.13 -4.92 -15.64
N GLN A 80 -5.44 -5.77 -14.87
CA GLN A 80 -5.83 -7.12 -14.50
C GLN A 80 -6.09 -7.21 -13.00
N PRO A 81 -6.90 -8.19 -12.54
CA PRO A 81 -7.11 -8.37 -11.09
C PRO A 81 -5.83 -8.67 -10.31
N ILE A 82 -4.76 -9.12 -10.96
CA ILE A 82 -3.50 -9.50 -10.29
C ILE A 82 -2.38 -8.46 -10.50
N GLU A 83 -2.71 -7.24 -10.91
CA GLU A 83 -1.76 -6.20 -11.31
C GLU A 83 -0.88 -5.66 -10.17
N ASN A 84 -1.45 -5.52 -8.97
CA ASN A 84 -0.82 -4.81 -7.85
C ASN A 84 -0.76 -5.63 -6.56
N GLY A 85 -0.73 -6.96 -6.63
CA GLY A 85 -0.72 -7.82 -5.43
C GLY A 85 0.45 -7.54 -4.49
N ALA A 86 1.69 -7.44 -5.01
CA ALA A 86 2.85 -7.09 -4.18
C ALA A 86 2.74 -5.66 -3.62
N MET A 87 2.32 -4.70 -4.46
CA MET A 87 2.08 -3.32 -4.04
C MET A 87 1.04 -3.25 -2.91
N PHE A 88 -0.16 -3.77 -3.12
CA PHE A 88 -1.27 -3.63 -2.19
C PHE A 88 -1.06 -4.44 -0.92
N ASN A 89 -0.53 -5.67 -1.00
CA ASN A 89 -0.15 -6.42 0.20
C ASN A 89 0.88 -5.66 1.04
N GLY A 90 1.90 -5.12 0.37
CA GLY A 90 2.98 -4.39 1.01
C GLY A 90 2.48 -3.18 1.79
N LEU A 91 1.62 -2.38 1.16
CA LEU A 91 1.06 -1.17 1.78
C LEU A 91 -0.01 -1.50 2.83
N TYR A 92 -0.86 -2.51 2.58
CA TYR A 92 -1.92 -2.92 3.52
C TYR A 92 -1.36 -3.62 4.77
N MET A 93 -0.13 -4.14 4.73
CA MET A 93 0.53 -4.70 5.91
C MET A 93 0.59 -3.70 7.07
N ASP A 94 0.74 -2.40 6.78
CA ASP A 94 0.75 -1.35 7.82
C ASP A 94 -0.57 -1.30 8.60
N ALA A 95 -1.72 -1.42 7.93
CA ALA A 95 -3.02 -1.56 8.58
C ALA A 95 -3.08 -2.85 9.42
N ALA A 96 -2.71 -3.98 8.84
CA ALA A 96 -2.83 -5.28 9.48
C ALA A 96 -2.01 -5.37 10.77
N VAL A 97 -0.76 -4.89 10.76
CA VAL A 97 0.09 -4.90 11.97
C VAL A 97 -0.38 -3.91 13.01
N ASN A 98 -0.86 -2.72 12.61
CA ASN A 98 -1.36 -1.74 13.58
C ASN A 98 -2.68 -2.21 14.19
N ARG A 99 -3.59 -2.81 13.42
CA ARG A 99 -4.79 -3.46 13.93
C ARG A 99 -4.45 -4.50 14.98
N TRP A 100 -3.52 -5.42 14.67
CA TRP A 100 -3.06 -6.43 15.60
C TRP A 100 -2.40 -5.82 16.86
N ARG A 101 -1.58 -4.78 16.73
CA ARG A 101 -0.99 -4.08 17.88
C ARG A 101 -2.05 -3.49 18.84
N HIS A 102 -3.20 -3.07 18.31
CA HIS A 102 -4.30 -2.53 19.12
C HIS A 102 -5.18 -3.63 19.72
N SER A 103 -5.53 -4.65 18.93
CA SER A 103 -6.47 -5.69 19.35
C SER A 103 -5.80 -6.81 20.15
N MET A 104 -4.51 -7.05 19.87
CA MET A 104 -3.71 -8.18 20.35
C MET A 104 -4.38 -9.55 20.12
N THR A 105 -5.31 -9.65 19.17
CA THR A 105 -6.05 -10.89 18.93
C THR A 105 -5.25 -11.84 18.04
N ARG A 106 -5.51 -13.14 18.22
CA ARG A 106 -4.94 -14.18 17.36
C ARG A 106 -5.40 -14.03 15.90
N GLU A 107 -6.66 -13.66 15.69
CA GLU A 107 -7.25 -13.52 14.34
C GLU A 107 -6.53 -12.44 13.52
N ASP A 108 -6.32 -11.25 14.08
CA ASP A 108 -5.63 -10.18 13.37
C ASP A 108 -4.16 -10.52 13.09
N GLY A 109 -3.52 -11.24 14.03
CA GLY A 109 -2.17 -11.78 13.82
C GLY A 109 -2.09 -12.82 12.70
N GLU A 110 -3.10 -13.69 12.58
CA GLU A 110 -3.20 -14.67 11.49
C GLU A 110 -3.45 -13.99 10.13
N LYS A 111 -4.25 -12.94 10.09
CA LYS A 111 -4.46 -12.10 8.89
C LYS A 111 -3.15 -11.45 8.42
N ALA A 112 -2.42 -10.79 9.31
CA ALA A 112 -1.10 -10.21 8.98
C ALA A 112 -0.11 -11.28 8.48
N ARG A 113 -0.08 -12.46 9.12
CA ARG A 113 0.76 -13.59 8.69
C ARG A 113 0.37 -14.10 7.29
N ARG A 114 -0.92 -14.17 6.98
CA ARG A 114 -1.40 -14.58 5.65
C ARG A 114 -0.95 -13.61 4.55
N LEU A 115 -0.98 -12.30 4.81
CA LEU A 115 -0.43 -11.29 3.87
C LEU A 115 1.08 -11.46 3.67
N MET A 116 1.81 -11.76 4.76
CA MET A 116 3.26 -11.99 4.72
C MET A 116 3.61 -13.23 3.87
N GLU A 117 2.88 -14.34 4.04
CA GLU A 117 3.08 -15.53 3.20
C GLU A 117 2.78 -15.24 1.72
N GLY A 118 1.76 -14.43 1.42
CA GLY A 118 1.49 -13.94 0.06
C GLY A 118 2.68 -13.14 -0.51
N LEU A 119 3.29 -12.25 0.27
CA LEU A 119 4.49 -11.51 -0.15
C LEU A 119 5.68 -12.44 -0.42
N LEU A 120 5.90 -13.46 0.43
CA LEU A 120 6.98 -14.44 0.20
C LEU A 120 6.73 -15.29 -1.06
N LEU A 121 5.48 -15.66 -1.33
CA LEU A 121 5.10 -16.36 -2.57
C LEU A 121 5.48 -15.52 -3.80
N LEU A 122 5.09 -14.25 -3.83
CA LEU A 122 5.33 -13.37 -4.99
C LEU A 122 6.82 -13.18 -5.32
N ALA A 123 7.71 -13.31 -4.36
CA ALA A 123 9.17 -13.27 -4.56
C ALA A 123 9.81 -14.67 -4.76
N SER A 124 8.99 -15.70 -4.99
CA SER A 124 9.43 -17.10 -5.10
C SER A 124 8.84 -17.86 -6.30
N VAL A 125 8.04 -17.20 -7.15
CA VAL A 125 7.39 -17.84 -8.32
C VAL A 125 8.24 -17.84 -9.59
N SER A 126 9.29 -17.02 -9.65
CA SER A 126 10.23 -16.94 -10.79
C SER A 126 11.57 -17.58 -10.44
N GLU A 127 12.23 -18.13 -11.46
CA GLU A 127 13.63 -18.57 -11.38
C GLU A 127 14.61 -17.38 -11.44
N VAL A 128 14.15 -16.21 -11.91
CA VAL A 128 14.96 -14.98 -11.92
C VAL A 128 15.09 -14.47 -10.50
N LYS A 129 16.31 -14.53 -9.96
CA LYS A 129 16.62 -14.03 -8.62
C LYS A 129 16.34 -12.53 -8.53
N GLY A 130 15.83 -12.09 -7.37
CA GLY A 130 15.44 -10.70 -7.12
C GLY A 130 14.16 -10.24 -7.82
N PHE A 131 13.49 -11.11 -8.58
CA PHE A 131 12.19 -10.81 -9.16
C PHE A 131 11.09 -10.80 -8.09
N VAL A 132 10.19 -9.82 -8.18
CA VAL A 132 8.97 -9.74 -7.38
C VAL A 132 7.77 -9.68 -8.32
N ALA A 133 6.94 -10.73 -8.27
CA ALA A 133 5.74 -10.84 -9.07
C ALA A 133 4.66 -9.84 -8.62
N ARG A 134 3.87 -9.37 -9.59
CA ARG A 134 2.65 -8.59 -9.36
C ARG A 134 1.55 -9.40 -8.69
N GLY A 135 1.41 -10.66 -9.08
CA GLY A 135 0.38 -11.58 -8.62
C GLY A 135 0.54 -12.94 -9.27
N VAL A 136 -0.32 -13.89 -8.91
CA VAL A 136 -0.32 -15.25 -9.46
C VAL A 136 -1.65 -15.60 -10.14
N SER A 137 -1.56 -16.41 -11.18
CA SER A 137 -2.68 -16.93 -11.96
C SER A 137 -3.46 -18.02 -11.17
N THR A 138 -4.43 -18.63 -11.83
CA THR A 138 -5.32 -19.67 -11.28
C THR A 138 -4.60 -20.91 -10.78
N ASP A 139 -3.36 -21.17 -11.22
CA ASP A 139 -2.50 -22.26 -10.76
C ASP A 139 -1.63 -21.91 -9.54
N GLY A 140 -1.69 -20.66 -9.06
CA GLY A 140 -0.92 -20.17 -7.92
C GLY A 140 0.58 -19.96 -8.18
N LYS A 141 1.04 -20.02 -9.43
CA LYS A 141 2.47 -19.85 -9.79
C LYS A 141 2.73 -19.08 -11.07
N SER A 142 1.86 -19.19 -12.08
CA SER A 142 2.02 -18.50 -13.35
C SER A 142 1.81 -17.00 -13.13
N HIS A 143 2.66 -16.18 -13.73
CA HIS A 143 2.73 -14.75 -13.47
C HIS A 143 3.19 -14.00 -14.73
N PHE A 144 3.07 -12.67 -14.71
CA PHE A 144 3.58 -11.83 -15.79
C PHE A 144 5.08 -11.61 -15.66
N PRO A 145 5.84 -11.57 -16.77
CA PRO A 145 7.31 -11.60 -16.77
C PRO A 145 7.96 -10.30 -16.25
N MET A 146 7.17 -9.23 -16.09
CA MET A 146 7.68 -7.94 -15.64
C MET A 146 7.19 -7.60 -14.23
N GLY A 147 8.13 -7.62 -13.29
CA GLY A 147 8.02 -6.93 -12.01
C GLY A 147 8.07 -5.40 -12.22
N SER A 148 8.33 -4.65 -11.17
CA SER A 148 8.50 -3.20 -11.25
C SER A 148 8.94 -2.63 -9.91
N ASP A 149 9.49 -1.42 -9.94
CA ASP A 149 9.88 -0.65 -8.76
C ASP A 149 8.67 -0.25 -7.89
N ASP A 150 7.50 -0.06 -8.50
CA ASP A 150 6.21 0.15 -7.82
C ASP A 150 5.66 -1.12 -7.11
N GLN A 151 6.15 -2.31 -7.43
CA GLN A 151 5.82 -3.56 -6.72
C GLN A 151 6.86 -3.91 -5.66
N THR A 152 8.12 -3.74 -6.02
CA THR A 152 9.25 -4.23 -5.23
C THR A 152 9.45 -3.40 -3.96
N LEU A 153 9.27 -2.07 -4.03
CA LEU A 153 9.36 -1.25 -2.83
C LEU A 153 8.30 -1.61 -1.79
N PRO A 154 6.98 -1.61 -2.12
CA PRO A 154 5.98 -2.03 -1.15
C PRO A 154 6.21 -3.43 -0.61
N TRP A 155 6.71 -4.35 -1.42
CA TRP A 155 7.07 -5.69 -0.98
C TRP A 155 8.12 -5.65 0.14
N PHE A 156 9.22 -4.88 -0.05
CA PHE A 156 10.20 -4.63 1.01
C PHE A 156 9.56 -3.98 2.24
N LEU A 157 8.75 -2.95 2.03
CA LEU A 157 8.10 -2.19 3.10
C LEU A 157 7.18 -3.08 3.94
N GLY A 158 6.32 -3.90 3.32
CA GLY A 158 5.41 -4.78 4.02
C GLY A 158 6.14 -5.85 4.83
N LEU A 159 7.14 -6.51 4.25
CA LEU A 159 7.94 -7.48 4.97
C LEU A 159 8.69 -6.86 6.15
N TRP A 160 9.23 -5.64 5.97
CA TRP A 160 9.80 -4.87 7.08
C TRP A 160 8.76 -4.62 8.17
N ARG A 161 7.59 -4.05 7.84
CA ARG A 161 6.50 -3.77 8.81
C ARG A 161 6.07 -5.01 9.58
N TYR A 162 6.05 -6.18 8.94
CA TYR A 162 5.79 -7.44 9.63
C TYR A 162 6.92 -7.80 10.61
N LEU A 163 8.19 -7.69 10.19
CA LEU A 163 9.35 -8.02 11.04
C LEU A 163 9.50 -7.11 12.27
N GLU A 164 9.25 -5.81 12.12
CA GLU A 164 9.32 -4.83 13.22
C GLU A 164 8.10 -4.88 14.16
N SER A 165 7.01 -5.54 13.75
CA SER A 165 5.79 -5.60 14.56
C SER A 165 5.96 -6.36 15.87
N GLY A 166 6.90 -7.31 15.93
CA GLY A 166 7.02 -8.28 17.02
C GLY A 166 6.13 -9.52 16.84
N LEU A 167 5.31 -9.59 15.78
CA LEU A 167 4.45 -10.74 15.46
C LEU A 167 5.23 -11.93 14.90
N ALA A 168 6.37 -11.66 14.24
CA ALA A 168 7.14 -12.67 13.53
C ALA A 168 7.76 -13.71 14.48
N THR A 169 7.53 -14.98 14.20
CA THR A 169 8.27 -16.07 14.86
C THR A 169 9.74 -16.07 14.43
N ARG A 170 10.60 -16.80 15.15
CA ARG A 170 12.01 -16.95 14.74
C ARG A 170 12.15 -17.53 13.33
N GLN A 171 11.36 -18.56 13.02
CA GLN A 171 11.39 -19.22 11.71
C GLN A 171 10.87 -18.29 10.59
N GLU A 172 9.82 -17.52 10.85
CA GLU A 172 9.34 -16.50 9.91
C GLU A 172 10.41 -15.43 9.67
N ARG A 173 11.06 -14.94 10.74
CA ARG A 173 12.15 -13.98 10.63
C ARG A 173 13.28 -14.50 9.75
N GLU A 174 13.72 -15.74 9.95
CA GLU A 174 14.77 -16.37 9.13
C GLU A 174 14.37 -16.42 7.64
N ARG A 175 13.15 -16.87 7.33
CA ARG A 175 12.64 -16.95 5.94
C ARG A 175 12.55 -15.59 5.28
N ILE A 176 11.98 -14.60 5.98
CA ILE A 176 11.83 -13.23 5.47
C ILE A 176 13.21 -12.61 5.26
N THR A 177 14.10 -12.68 6.26
CA THR A 177 15.46 -12.14 6.17
C THR A 177 16.22 -12.76 5.00
N ALA A 178 16.18 -14.08 4.83
CA ALA A 178 16.85 -14.75 3.71
C ALA A 178 16.37 -14.23 2.35
N LYS A 179 15.05 -14.05 2.19
CA LYS A 179 14.47 -13.55 0.94
C LYS A 179 14.76 -12.06 0.71
N LEU A 180 14.72 -11.24 1.76
CA LEU A 180 15.09 -9.82 1.69
C LEU A 180 16.56 -9.64 1.28
N VAL A 181 17.47 -10.44 1.85
CA VAL A 181 18.90 -10.44 1.50
C VAL A 181 19.09 -10.85 0.04
N GLU A 182 18.52 -11.98 -0.39
CA GLU A 182 18.62 -12.45 -1.79
C GLU A 182 18.18 -11.35 -2.76
N THR A 183 17.02 -10.76 -2.55
CA THR A 183 16.47 -9.73 -3.45
C THR A 183 17.31 -8.45 -3.43
N ALA A 184 17.67 -7.94 -2.25
CA ALA A 184 18.43 -6.70 -2.14
C ALA A 184 19.86 -6.82 -2.72
N GLU A 185 20.53 -7.96 -2.52
CA GLU A 185 21.87 -8.18 -3.08
C GLU A 185 21.85 -8.27 -4.60
N VAL A 186 20.83 -8.90 -5.18
CA VAL A 186 20.66 -8.95 -6.64
C VAL A 186 20.43 -7.55 -7.20
N ILE A 187 19.50 -6.79 -6.63
CA ILE A 187 19.21 -5.42 -7.07
C ILE A 187 20.47 -4.54 -6.97
N LEU A 188 21.23 -4.63 -5.88
CA LEU A 188 22.49 -3.90 -5.73
C LEU A 188 23.52 -4.32 -6.78
N LYS A 189 23.64 -5.62 -7.07
CA LYS A 189 24.55 -6.14 -8.10
C LYS A 189 24.19 -5.65 -9.50
N HIS A 190 22.90 -5.44 -9.78
CA HIS A 190 22.38 -4.88 -11.02
C HIS A 190 22.32 -3.35 -11.02
N GLY A 191 23.06 -2.66 -10.15
CA GLY A 191 23.11 -1.20 -10.15
C GLY A 191 21.76 -0.54 -9.86
N TRP A 192 20.92 -1.22 -9.07
CA TRP A 192 19.55 -0.81 -8.70
C TRP A 192 18.48 -0.95 -9.79
N GLU A 193 18.78 -1.62 -10.90
CA GLU A 193 17.76 -2.08 -11.85
C GLU A 193 16.99 -3.27 -11.27
N LEU A 194 15.67 -3.32 -11.54
CA LEU A 194 14.83 -4.37 -10.99
C LEU A 194 14.68 -5.53 -11.97
N PRO A 195 15.04 -6.77 -11.57
CA PRO A 195 15.00 -7.92 -12.47
C PRO A 195 13.61 -8.17 -13.07
N ALA A 196 13.59 -8.55 -14.34
CA ALA A 196 12.44 -9.04 -15.07
C ALA A 196 12.84 -10.31 -15.84
N GLU A 197 11.86 -11.14 -16.21
CA GLU A 197 12.13 -12.32 -17.02
C GLU A 197 12.44 -11.94 -18.47
N GLU A 198 13.09 -12.85 -19.20
CA GLU A 198 13.28 -12.72 -20.64
C GLU A 198 11.93 -12.60 -21.36
N PRO A 199 11.83 -11.79 -22.43
CA PRO A 199 12.91 -11.04 -23.09
C PRO A 199 13.18 -9.64 -22.50
N PHE A 200 12.61 -9.29 -21.34
CA PHE A 200 12.61 -7.91 -20.83
C PHE A 200 13.85 -7.56 -20.01
N GLY A 201 14.40 -8.51 -19.26
CA GLY A 201 15.64 -8.38 -18.48
C GLY A 201 15.51 -7.52 -17.21
N HIS A 202 15.04 -6.28 -17.31
CA HIS A 202 14.76 -5.41 -16.17
C HIS A 202 13.56 -4.50 -16.41
N ARG A 203 12.95 -4.01 -15.33
CA ARG A 203 11.89 -2.99 -15.40
C ARG A 203 11.89 -2.04 -14.19
N GLY A 204 12.21 -0.77 -14.44
CA GLY A 204 12.30 0.26 -13.41
C GLY A 204 13.62 0.22 -12.63
N SER A 205 13.87 1.27 -11.84
CA SER A 205 15.13 1.41 -11.10
C SER A 205 14.97 2.25 -9.82
N PHE A 206 15.72 1.88 -8.78
CA PHE A 206 15.89 2.72 -7.60
C PHE A 206 17.04 3.73 -7.74
N ALA A 207 17.83 3.69 -8.82
CA ALA A 207 19.01 4.55 -9.00
C ALA A 207 18.69 6.02 -9.25
N GLU A 208 17.48 6.35 -9.74
CA GLU A 208 17.18 7.69 -10.21
C GLU A 208 17.12 8.75 -9.10
N PHE A 209 17.24 10.03 -9.50
CA PHE A 209 17.20 11.19 -8.61
C PHE A 209 15.81 11.84 -8.59
N ARG A 210 14.78 11.00 -8.43
CA ARG A 210 13.40 11.42 -8.13
C ARG A 210 13.05 11.05 -6.70
N PHE A 211 12.01 11.68 -6.14
CA PHE A 211 11.52 11.37 -4.79
C PHE A 211 11.30 9.86 -4.59
N ASP A 212 10.61 9.22 -5.53
CA ASP A 212 10.31 7.79 -5.43
C ASP A 212 11.59 6.95 -5.40
N SER A 213 12.47 7.07 -6.40
CA SER A 213 13.71 6.29 -6.46
C SER A 213 14.67 6.59 -5.29
N ALA A 214 14.79 7.85 -4.86
CA ALA A 214 15.66 8.23 -3.76
C ALA A 214 15.23 7.59 -2.43
N THR A 215 13.93 7.69 -2.09
CA THR A 215 13.39 7.07 -0.87
C THR A 215 13.48 5.55 -0.91
N ARG A 216 13.21 4.93 -2.07
CA ARG A 216 13.30 3.47 -2.27
C ARG A 216 14.69 2.93 -1.99
N LEU A 217 15.71 3.51 -2.63
CA LEU A 217 17.10 3.08 -2.49
C LEU A 217 17.56 3.23 -1.04
N LEU A 218 17.36 4.42 -0.47
CA LEU A 218 17.80 4.72 0.89
C LEU A 218 17.13 3.79 1.90
N PHE A 219 15.82 3.57 1.76
CA PHE A 219 15.06 2.67 2.62
C PHE A 219 15.60 1.24 2.56
N VAL A 220 15.83 0.69 1.36
CA VAL A 220 16.38 -0.67 1.22
C VAL A 220 17.73 -0.76 1.94
N CYS A 221 18.65 0.19 1.74
CA CYS A 221 19.93 0.17 2.43
C CYS A 221 19.76 0.20 3.96
N ARG A 222 18.92 1.11 4.48
CA ARG A 222 18.75 1.27 5.93
C ARG A 222 18.06 0.09 6.58
N MET A 223 17.03 -0.45 5.92
CA MET A 223 16.35 -1.68 6.32
C MET A 223 17.31 -2.88 6.33
N MET A 224 18.13 -3.03 5.29
CA MET A 224 19.11 -4.12 5.22
C MET A 224 20.19 -4.02 6.31
N TYR A 225 20.65 -2.82 6.63
CA TYR A 225 21.55 -2.61 7.77
C TYR A 225 20.89 -2.99 9.08
N ALA A 226 19.64 -2.57 9.32
CA ALA A 226 18.89 -2.91 10.52
C ALA A 226 18.65 -4.43 10.68
N ILE A 227 18.46 -5.16 9.58
CA ILE A 227 18.23 -6.61 9.58
C ILE A 227 19.53 -7.40 9.77
N THR A 228 20.62 -6.98 9.11
CA THR A 228 21.83 -7.81 8.98
C THR A 228 23.00 -7.34 9.86
N GLY A 229 22.99 -6.10 10.31
CA GLY A 229 24.16 -5.44 10.91
C GLY A 229 25.34 -5.28 9.96
N GLY A 230 25.17 -5.55 8.66
CA GLY A 230 26.25 -5.58 7.69
C GLY A 230 26.75 -4.17 7.32
N HIS A 231 27.99 -3.85 7.67
CA HIS A 231 28.63 -2.54 7.39
C HIS A 231 28.52 -2.09 5.93
N LYS A 232 28.54 -3.03 4.97
CA LYS A 232 28.32 -2.74 3.54
C LYS A 232 27.06 -1.91 3.28
N TRP A 233 25.95 -2.23 3.95
CA TRP A 233 24.68 -1.55 3.72
C TRP A 233 24.67 -0.13 4.31
N ASP A 234 25.38 0.09 5.41
CA ASP A 234 25.56 1.41 6.01
C ASP A 234 26.46 2.30 5.12
N GLU A 235 27.53 1.75 4.57
CA GLU A 235 28.40 2.44 3.60
C GLU A 235 27.63 2.82 2.33
N VAL A 236 26.86 1.89 1.76
CA VAL A 236 26.04 2.15 0.57
C VAL A 236 24.97 3.20 0.87
N TYR A 237 24.33 3.14 2.04
CA TYR A 237 23.38 4.16 2.51
C TYR A 237 24.01 5.54 2.53
N HIS A 238 25.11 5.73 3.26
CA HIS A 238 25.75 7.03 3.42
C HIS A 238 26.29 7.59 2.10
N LYS A 239 26.86 6.73 1.25
CA LYS A 239 27.27 7.12 -0.11
C LYS A 239 26.07 7.60 -0.92
N ALA A 240 24.99 6.82 -0.98
CA ALA A 240 23.82 7.16 -1.79
C ALA A 240 23.06 8.38 -1.26
N LEU A 241 23.06 8.59 0.07
CA LEU A 241 22.45 9.73 0.74
C LEU A 241 23.09 11.06 0.32
N ALA A 242 24.42 11.08 0.22
CA ALA A 242 25.21 12.25 -0.15
C ALA A 242 25.39 12.42 -1.68
N GLU A 243 25.23 11.34 -2.45
CA GLU A 243 25.34 11.37 -3.91
C GLU A 243 24.35 12.37 -4.51
N LYS A 244 24.84 13.20 -5.43
CA LYS A 244 24.07 14.21 -6.17
C LYS A 244 23.85 13.81 -7.62
N GLY A 245 22.71 14.18 -8.18
CA GLY A 245 22.38 13.92 -9.58
C GLY A 245 21.01 14.43 -9.98
N GLY A 246 20.54 13.98 -11.13
CA GLY A 246 19.31 14.47 -11.75
C GLY A 246 19.42 15.91 -12.27
N THR A 247 18.32 16.43 -12.82
CA THR A 247 18.30 17.77 -13.45
C THR A 247 18.61 18.89 -12.46
N ASP A 248 18.17 18.77 -11.21
CA ASP A 248 18.35 19.79 -10.17
C ASP A 248 19.70 19.65 -9.42
N ASN A 249 20.52 18.63 -9.75
CA ASN A 249 21.79 18.28 -9.09
C ASN A 249 21.68 18.24 -7.55
N LEU A 250 20.58 17.64 -7.06
CA LEU A 250 20.30 17.49 -5.64
C LEU A 250 20.84 16.16 -5.12
N SER A 251 21.26 16.15 -3.87
CA SER A 251 21.52 14.91 -3.14
C SER A 251 20.22 14.16 -2.86
N ARG A 252 20.29 12.83 -2.67
CA ARG A 252 19.10 12.07 -2.26
C ARG A 252 18.55 12.53 -0.91
N ARG A 253 19.39 13.03 0.00
CA ARG A 253 18.93 13.69 1.23
C ARG A 253 18.09 14.93 0.95
N GLU A 254 18.57 15.84 0.08
CA GLU A 254 17.83 17.06 -0.30
C GLU A 254 16.52 16.72 -1.03
N ILE A 255 16.51 15.66 -1.85
CA ILE A 255 15.29 15.15 -2.49
C ILE A 255 14.29 14.63 -1.44
N CYS A 256 14.74 13.83 -0.48
CA CYS A 256 13.89 13.33 0.60
C CYS A 256 13.36 14.46 1.47
N GLU A 257 14.18 15.49 1.74
CA GLU A 257 13.79 16.69 2.49
C GLU A 257 12.71 17.52 1.78
N ARG A 258 12.80 17.64 0.45
CA ARG A 258 11.79 18.32 -0.38
C ARG A 258 10.43 17.62 -0.31
N GLY A 259 10.42 16.31 -0.09
CA GLY A 259 9.21 15.50 -0.02
C GLY A 259 8.62 15.13 -1.39
N MET A 260 7.43 14.54 -1.35
CA MET A 260 6.70 14.02 -2.50
C MET A 260 6.43 15.10 -3.56
N VAL A 261 6.61 14.74 -4.84
CA VAL A 261 6.29 15.59 -5.99
C VAL A 261 5.59 14.75 -7.06
N PHE A 262 4.46 15.25 -7.58
CA PHE A 262 3.78 14.62 -8.71
C PHE A 262 4.37 15.09 -10.03
N TRP A 263 4.63 14.16 -10.94
CA TRP A 263 5.25 14.44 -12.23
C TRP A 263 4.48 13.84 -13.42
N TYR A 264 3.64 12.84 -13.19
CA TYR A 264 2.82 12.20 -14.23
C TYR A 264 1.43 12.81 -14.39
N SER A 265 0.83 13.30 -13.30
CA SER A 265 -0.54 13.79 -13.28
C SER A 265 -0.74 14.83 -12.18
N LYS A 266 -1.88 15.54 -12.25
CA LYS A 266 -2.26 16.57 -11.27
C LYS A 266 -2.30 16.04 -9.83
N ASN A 267 -2.83 14.83 -9.65
CA ASN A 267 -2.85 14.08 -8.39
C ASN A 267 -2.30 12.68 -8.68
N HIS A 268 -1.43 12.16 -7.81
CA HIS A 268 -0.80 10.86 -8.01
C HIS A 268 -0.38 10.23 -6.67
N ASN A 269 -1.25 10.32 -5.66
CA ASN A 269 -0.94 9.90 -4.29
C ASN A 269 -0.68 8.40 -4.21
N TRP A 270 -1.46 7.59 -4.94
CA TRP A 270 -1.48 6.14 -4.77
C TRP A 270 -0.13 5.47 -5.06
N THR A 271 0.53 5.83 -6.15
CA THR A 271 1.85 5.32 -6.57
C THR A 271 3.01 5.90 -5.77
N SER A 272 2.90 7.14 -5.28
CA SER A 272 3.92 7.74 -4.42
C SER A 272 3.77 7.36 -2.94
N SER A 273 2.62 6.83 -2.53
CA SER A 273 2.33 6.51 -1.12
C SER A 273 3.34 5.54 -0.50
N GLY A 274 3.78 4.53 -1.25
CA GLY A 274 4.82 3.60 -0.81
C GLY A 274 6.16 4.28 -0.54
N SER A 275 6.53 5.27 -1.36
CA SER A 275 7.75 6.08 -1.21
C SER A 275 7.68 6.97 0.05
N VAL A 276 6.50 7.52 0.38
CA VAL A 276 6.29 8.24 1.63
C VAL A 276 6.33 7.29 2.84
N GLY A 277 5.78 6.08 2.71
CA GLY A 277 5.90 5.01 3.71
C GLY A 277 7.35 4.63 3.99
N ALA A 278 8.16 4.51 2.93
CA ALA A 278 9.59 4.27 3.03
C ALA A 278 10.34 5.43 3.72
N LEU A 279 9.99 6.69 3.40
CA LEU A 279 10.53 7.86 4.09
C LEU A 279 10.17 7.90 5.57
N ARG A 280 8.96 7.44 5.93
CA ARG A 280 8.55 7.31 7.33
C ARG A 280 9.44 6.32 8.06
N VAL A 281 9.71 5.15 7.49
CA VAL A 281 10.62 4.18 8.10
C VAL A 281 12.05 4.71 8.17
N LEU A 282 12.53 5.42 7.15
CA LEU A 282 13.83 6.10 7.20
C LEU A 282 13.93 7.06 8.38
N TRP A 283 12.90 7.87 8.63
CA TRP A 283 12.83 8.74 9.80
C TRP A 283 12.81 7.97 11.13
N GLU A 284 12.15 6.80 11.19
CA GLU A 284 12.11 5.94 12.38
C GLU A 284 13.48 5.30 12.68
N LEU A 285 14.24 4.93 11.65
CA LEU A 285 15.54 4.27 11.76
C LEU A 285 16.73 5.22 11.86
N GLU A 286 16.60 6.47 11.40
CA GLU A 286 17.70 7.43 11.37
C GLU A 286 18.13 7.87 12.78
N GLN A 287 19.45 7.86 13.00
CA GLN A 287 20.09 8.25 14.25
C GLN A 287 20.81 9.60 14.12
N ASP A 288 21.23 9.99 12.92
CA ASP A 288 21.75 11.33 12.65
C ASP A 288 20.61 12.36 12.73
N GLU A 289 20.66 13.24 13.74
CA GLU A 289 19.58 14.20 14.02
C GLU A 289 19.31 15.13 12.84
N ALA A 290 20.34 15.55 12.10
CA ALA A 290 20.19 16.46 10.97
C ALA A 290 19.46 15.78 9.79
N THR A 291 19.84 14.55 9.46
CA THR A 291 19.20 13.74 8.42
C THR A 291 17.79 13.34 8.83
N ARG A 292 17.58 12.95 10.09
CA ARG A 292 16.25 12.65 10.63
C ARG A 292 15.33 13.87 10.54
N ALA A 293 15.83 15.06 10.89
CA ALA A 293 15.06 16.30 10.75
C ALA A 293 14.74 16.62 9.29
N ALA A 294 15.65 16.32 8.34
CA ALA A 294 15.40 16.46 6.91
C ALA A 294 14.26 15.55 6.44
N PHE A 295 14.27 14.27 6.83
CA PHE A 295 13.18 13.34 6.52
C PHE A 295 11.84 13.77 7.12
N ALA A 296 11.84 14.32 8.34
CA ALA A 296 10.63 14.87 8.96
C ALA A 296 10.03 16.04 8.15
N ARG A 297 10.87 16.94 7.62
CA ARG A 297 10.43 18.02 6.72
C ARG A 297 9.84 17.46 5.42
N GLY A 298 10.44 16.41 4.86
CA GLY A 298 9.92 15.71 3.69
C GLY A 298 8.56 15.05 3.91
N LEU A 299 8.37 14.41 5.06
CA LEU A 299 7.08 13.83 5.45
C LEU A 299 6.01 14.90 5.62
N LYS A 300 6.35 16.03 6.24
CA LYS A 300 5.45 17.18 6.36
C LYS A 300 5.03 17.73 4.99
N ALA A 301 5.99 17.99 4.11
CA ALA A 301 5.71 18.49 2.75
C ALA A 301 4.85 17.50 1.95
N SER A 302 5.10 16.20 2.11
CA SER A 302 4.30 15.14 1.47
C SER A 302 2.86 15.12 1.99
N ALA A 303 2.67 15.27 3.32
CA ALA A 303 1.34 15.36 3.93
C ALA A 303 0.57 16.59 3.44
N GLU A 304 1.21 17.76 3.40
CA GLU A 304 0.61 19.01 2.90
C GLU A 304 0.19 18.90 1.42
N LEU A 305 1.01 18.26 0.58
CA LEU A 305 0.67 18.00 -0.83
C LEU A 305 -0.50 17.01 -0.95
N ALA A 306 -0.43 15.89 -0.24
CA ALA A 306 -1.45 14.84 -0.30
C ALA A 306 -2.81 15.32 0.22
N ALA A 307 -2.83 16.13 1.27
CA ALA A 307 -4.05 16.66 1.88
C ALA A 307 -4.95 17.40 0.87
N LYS A 308 -4.39 17.95 -0.22
CA LYS A 308 -5.15 18.59 -1.31
C LYS A 308 -6.10 17.63 -2.04
N SER A 309 -5.87 16.32 -1.96
CA SER A 309 -6.71 15.29 -2.58
C SER A 309 -7.82 14.78 -1.65
N LEU A 310 -7.83 15.11 -0.35
CA LEU A 310 -8.84 14.62 0.59
C LEU A 310 -10.27 15.05 0.20
N SER A 311 -10.43 16.26 -0.34
CA SER A 311 -11.75 16.78 -0.74
C SER A 311 -12.34 16.05 -1.96
N LEU A 312 -11.52 15.35 -2.75
CA LEU A 312 -11.98 14.61 -3.93
C LEU A 312 -12.98 13.50 -3.58
N ALA A 313 -12.95 13.01 -2.33
CA ALA A 313 -13.92 12.02 -1.85
C ALA A 313 -15.36 12.50 -2.06
N ALA A 314 -15.64 13.79 -1.85
CA ALA A 314 -16.97 14.36 -1.97
C ALA A 314 -17.50 14.36 -3.43
N GLU A 315 -16.64 14.21 -4.42
CA GLU A 315 -17.02 14.09 -5.84
C GLU A 315 -17.51 12.67 -6.19
N PHE A 316 -17.24 11.68 -5.34
CA PHE A 316 -17.78 10.33 -5.53
C PHE A 316 -19.26 10.28 -5.13
N ASN A 317 -20.15 10.13 -6.11
CA ASN A 317 -21.58 9.97 -5.83
C ASN A 317 -21.92 8.53 -5.41
N ARG A 318 -22.01 8.29 -4.09
CA ARG A 318 -22.35 6.96 -3.54
C ARG A 318 -23.73 6.42 -3.92
N ASN A 319 -24.63 7.28 -4.39
CA ASN A 319 -25.99 6.88 -4.79
C ASN A 319 -26.09 6.48 -6.27
N GLU A 320 -25.12 6.87 -7.09
CA GLU A 320 -25.07 6.55 -8.51
C GLU A 320 -24.04 5.46 -8.79
N SER A 321 -24.47 4.39 -9.45
CA SER A 321 -23.55 3.37 -9.96
C SER A 321 -23.31 3.61 -11.44
N SER A 322 -22.12 4.11 -11.79
CA SER A 322 -21.62 4.01 -13.15
C SER A 322 -21.36 2.55 -13.51
N ALA A 323 -21.53 2.17 -14.77
CA ALA A 323 -21.23 0.82 -15.23
C ALA A 323 -19.78 0.45 -14.91
N PHE A 324 -19.59 -0.67 -14.23
CA PHE A 324 -18.29 -1.26 -13.96
C PHE A 324 -18.30 -2.69 -14.49
N ASP A 325 -17.40 -2.97 -15.43
CA ASP A 325 -17.20 -4.30 -15.99
C ASP A 325 -15.89 -4.89 -15.46
N THR A 326 -15.97 -6.14 -15.01
CA THR A 326 -14.80 -6.89 -14.55
C THR A 326 -14.17 -7.71 -15.67
N ASP A 327 -14.90 -7.93 -16.78
CA ASP A 327 -14.38 -8.62 -17.95
C ASP A 327 -13.40 -7.72 -18.73
N TRP A 328 -12.14 -7.81 -18.33
CA TRP A 328 -11.03 -7.19 -19.03
C TRP A 328 -10.72 -7.85 -20.37
N ARG A 329 -11.15 -9.11 -20.62
CA ARG A 329 -10.78 -9.84 -21.84
C ARG A 329 -11.46 -9.24 -23.05
N THR A 330 -12.77 -9.00 -22.96
CA THR A 330 -13.58 -8.44 -24.05
C THR A 330 -12.98 -7.16 -24.66
N PRO A 331 -12.61 -6.12 -23.88
CA PRO A 331 -12.04 -4.90 -24.45
C PRO A 331 -10.54 -5.00 -24.81
N MET A 332 -9.76 -5.83 -24.11
CA MET A 332 -8.29 -5.79 -24.22
C MET A 332 -7.71 -6.86 -25.15
N MET A 333 -8.29 -8.06 -25.21
CA MET A 333 -7.76 -9.18 -25.99
C MET A 333 -7.81 -8.96 -27.50
N PRO A 334 -8.84 -8.32 -28.10
CA PRO A 334 -8.83 -8.02 -29.54
C PRO A 334 -7.69 -7.11 -29.98
N LEU A 335 -7.09 -6.36 -29.05
CA LEU A 335 -5.97 -5.45 -29.31
C LEU A 335 -4.61 -6.10 -29.14
N TRP A 336 -4.56 -7.32 -28.57
CA TRP A 336 -3.31 -7.97 -28.22
C TRP A 336 -2.44 -8.23 -29.45
N LYS A 337 -1.16 -7.93 -29.31
CA LYS A 337 -0.08 -8.26 -30.24
C LYS A 337 1.14 -8.73 -29.44
N PRO A 338 2.01 -9.59 -29.99
CA PRO A 338 3.27 -9.95 -29.33
C PRO A 338 4.09 -8.72 -28.95
N GLN A 339 4.71 -8.72 -27.78
CA GLN A 339 5.59 -7.66 -27.29
C GLN A 339 6.94 -8.26 -26.93
N LYS A 340 8.02 -7.58 -27.31
CA LYS A 340 9.41 -7.97 -27.03
C LYS A 340 10.16 -6.97 -26.17
N THR A 341 9.62 -5.77 -26.00
CA THR A 341 10.22 -4.70 -25.20
C THR A 341 9.22 -4.14 -24.19
N GLU A 342 9.73 -3.53 -23.12
CA GLU A 342 8.90 -2.83 -22.15
C GLU A 342 8.04 -1.75 -22.83
N LEU A 343 8.63 -0.98 -23.76
CA LEU A 343 7.93 0.09 -24.48
C LEU A 343 6.73 -0.45 -25.28
N GLU A 344 6.91 -1.54 -26.03
CA GLU A 344 5.82 -2.16 -26.79
C GLU A 344 4.67 -2.63 -25.89
N ALA A 345 4.99 -3.18 -24.71
CA ALA A 345 4.01 -3.59 -23.72
C ALA A 345 3.27 -2.40 -23.11
N GLN A 346 3.96 -1.31 -22.81
CA GLN A 346 3.36 -0.08 -22.28
C GLN A 346 2.42 0.57 -23.32
N GLU A 347 2.85 0.70 -24.57
CA GLU A 347 2.03 1.24 -25.65
C GLU A 347 0.74 0.42 -25.86
N LEU A 348 0.85 -0.90 -25.83
CA LEU A 348 -0.30 -1.79 -25.91
C LEU A 348 -1.23 -1.60 -24.71
N ALA A 349 -0.69 -1.56 -23.50
CA ALA A 349 -1.48 -1.39 -22.28
C ALA A 349 -2.24 -0.05 -22.29
N ILE A 350 -1.63 1.05 -22.75
CA ILE A 350 -2.30 2.36 -22.87
C ILE A 350 -3.48 2.29 -23.85
N LEU A 351 -3.31 1.60 -24.98
CA LEU A 351 -4.41 1.40 -25.94
C LEU A 351 -5.55 0.58 -25.32
N GLN A 352 -5.20 -0.46 -24.57
CA GLN A 352 -6.14 -1.33 -23.89
C GLN A 352 -6.89 -0.62 -22.76
N LEU A 353 -6.23 0.24 -21.98
CA LEU A 353 -6.88 1.07 -20.97
C LEU A 353 -7.99 1.93 -21.58
N LYS A 354 -7.73 2.59 -22.72
CA LYS A 354 -8.73 3.40 -23.42
C LYS A 354 -9.95 2.57 -23.83
N ALA A 355 -9.73 1.35 -24.33
CA ALA A 355 -10.81 0.44 -24.70
C ALA A 355 -11.61 -0.03 -23.48
N PHE A 356 -10.92 -0.38 -22.39
CA PHE A 356 -11.57 -0.89 -21.18
C PHE A 356 -12.38 0.20 -20.47
N THR A 357 -11.82 1.41 -20.32
CA THR A 357 -12.52 2.55 -19.73
C THR A 357 -13.79 2.93 -20.49
N LYS A 358 -13.85 2.71 -21.81
CA LYS A 358 -15.05 2.98 -22.61
C LYS A 358 -16.23 2.09 -22.22
N ILE A 359 -15.99 0.82 -21.91
CA ILE A 359 -17.06 -0.12 -21.52
C ILE A 359 -17.31 -0.11 -20.01
N SER A 360 -16.34 0.37 -19.22
CA SER A 360 -16.38 0.37 -17.76
C SER A 360 -16.05 1.76 -17.18
N PRO A 361 -16.87 2.79 -17.45
CA PRO A 361 -16.59 4.17 -17.01
C PRO A 361 -16.51 4.33 -15.49
N GLY A 362 -17.14 3.44 -14.70
CA GLY A 362 -17.05 3.43 -13.24
C GLY A 362 -15.62 3.29 -12.71
N ARG A 363 -14.70 2.71 -13.50
CA ARG A 363 -13.28 2.62 -13.14
C ARG A 363 -12.65 3.99 -12.91
N ASN A 364 -13.02 4.99 -13.71
CA ASN A 364 -12.51 6.35 -13.55
C ASN A 364 -13.01 7.00 -12.26
N GLY A 365 -14.26 6.73 -11.89
CA GLY A 365 -14.86 7.26 -10.66
C GLY A 365 -14.14 6.76 -9.42
N GLU A 366 -13.93 5.44 -9.32
CA GLU A 366 -13.19 4.86 -8.19
C GLU A 366 -11.71 5.26 -8.20
N ALA A 367 -11.05 5.27 -9.37
CA ALA A 367 -9.65 5.66 -9.47
C ALA A 367 -9.40 7.13 -9.08
N ALA A 368 -10.29 8.05 -9.44
CA ALA A 368 -10.12 9.48 -9.17
C ALA A 368 -10.63 9.88 -7.77
N PHE A 369 -11.76 9.31 -7.34
CA PHE A 369 -12.51 9.82 -6.19
C PHE A 369 -12.57 8.84 -5.01
N VAL A 370 -11.98 7.65 -5.13
CA VAL A 370 -11.78 6.72 -3.99
C VAL A 370 -10.30 6.48 -3.76
N ARG A 371 -9.56 6.01 -4.77
CA ARG A 371 -8.14 5.67 -4.65
C ARG A 371 -7.27 6.86 -4.22
N GLU A 372 -7.39 8.00 -4.91
CA GLU A 372 -6.60 9.20 -4.60
C GLU A 372 -6.85 9.75 -3.17
N PRO A 373 -8.09 10.03 -2.74
CA PRO A 373 -8.35 10.55 -1.40
C PRO A 373 -8.01 9.56 -0.28
N THR A 374 -8.18 8.25 -0.49
CA THR A 374 -7.86 7.25 0.55
C THR A 374 -6.35 7.06 0.69
N ALA A 375 -5.59 7.04 -0.41
CA ALA A 375 -4.13 7.08 -0.36
C ALA A 375 -3.61 8.37 0.30
N ALA A 376 -4.22 9.51 -0.01
CA ALA A 376 -3.90 10.79 0.63
C ALA A 376 -4.14 10.77 2.14
N ALA A 377 -5.25 10.17 2.60
CA ALA A 377 -5.54 10.02 4.02
C ALA A 377 -4.43 9.25 4.74
N TRP A 378 -3.95 8.15 4.17
CA TRP A 378 -2.82 7.41 4.75
C TRP A 378 -1.53 8.24 4.75
N ILE A 379 -1.18 8.88 3.62
CA ILE A 379 0.03 9.72 3.52
C ILE A 379 0.07 10.80 4.61
N VAL A 380 -1.05 11.48 4.87
CA VAL A 380 -1.10 12.52 5.92
C VAL A 380 -0.75 11.95 7.29
N THR A 381 -1.20 10.74 7.61
CA THR A 381 -0.92 10.07 8.89
C THR A 381 0.51 9.54 9.02
N LEU A 382 1.31 9.60 7.96
CA LEU A 382 2.74 9.25 8.00
C LEU A 382 3.61 10.39 8.54
N ALA A 383 3.10 11.62 8.66
CA ALA A 383 3.84 12.71 9.29
C ALA A 383 4.19 12.35 10.75
N PRO A 384 5.41 12.66 11.23
CA PRO A 384 5.81 12.34 12.60
C PRO A 384 5.32 13.37 13.62
N ASP A 385 5.01 14.59 13.19
CA ASP A 385 4.55 15.67 14.06
C ASP A 385 3.00 15.72 14.09
N PRO A 386 2.38 15.49 15.26
CA PRO A 386 0.92 15.57 15.41
C PRO A 386 0.34 16.93 15.00
N GLN A 387 1.10 18.03 15.09
CA GLN A 387 0.62 19.34 14.64
C GLN A 387 0.43 19.42 13.13
N THR A 388 1.16 18.61 12.35
CA THR A 388 0.96 18.46 10.91
C THR A 388 -0.33 17.69 10.61
N ILE A 389 -0.68 16.70 11.43
CA ILE A 389 -1.83 15.81 11.20
C ILE A 389 -3.15 16.46 11.63
N ARG A 390 -3.16 17.12 12.81
CA ARG A 390 -4.38 17.65 13.47
C ARG A 390 -5.32 18.45 12.55
N PRO A 391 -4.84 19.38 11.69
CA PRO A 391 -5.72 20.16 10.81
C PRO A 391 -6.49 19.30 9.80
N HIS A 392 -6.03 18.08 9.51
CA HIS A 392 -6.58 17.21 8.49
C HIS A 392 -7.47 16.10 9.04
N ILE A 393 -7.52 15.86 10.36
CA ILE A 393 -8.27 14.75 10.97
C ILE A 393 -9.73 14.74 10.52
N SER A 394 -10.44 15.87 10.60
CA SER A 394 -11.84 15.92 10.20
C SER A 394 -12.04 15.68 8.69
N ALA A 395 -11.06 16.01 7.86
CA ALA A 395 -11.11 15.71 6.42
C ALA A 395 -10.86 14.21 6.17
N ILE A 396 -9.90 13.61 6.89
CA ILE A 396 -9.66 12.17 6.86
C ILE A 396 -10.91 11.41 7.30
N GLU A 397 -11.52 11.76 8.43
CA GLU A 397 -12.74 11.10 8.93
C GLU A 397 -13.87 11.15 7.89
N ARG A 398 -14.04 12.29 7.18
CA ARG A 398 -15.00 12.36 6.06
C ARG A 398 -14.66 11.38 4.94
N VAL A 399 -13.38 11.20 4.60
CA VAL A 399 -12.97 10.17 3.63
C VAL A 399 -13.34 8.77 4.15
N LEU A 400 -13.09 8.48 5.42
CA LEU A 400 -13.38 7.16 6.02
C LEU A 400 -14.88 6.83 6.01
N THR A 401 -15.77 7.82 6.16
CA THR A 401 -17.21 7.58 6.32
C THR A 401 -18.04 7.84 5.05
N HIS A 402 -17.42 8.31 3.96
CA HIS A 402 -18.16 8.72 2.76
C HIS A 402 -18.72 7.55 1.95
N TYR A 403 -17.92 6.48 1.79
CA TYR A 403 -18.19 5.41 0.83
C TYR A 403 -19.06 4.28 1.38
N ASP A 404 -19.79 3.62 0.48
CA ASP A 404 -20.34 2.29 0.72
C ASP A 404 -19.37 1.25 0.18
N TYR A 405 -18.53 0.70 1.06
CA TYR A 405 -17.45 -0.21 0.69
C TYR A 405 -17.93 -1.49 0.01
N GLN A 406 -19.17 -1.92 0.29
CA GLN A 406 -19.74 -3.14 -0.29
C GLN A 406 -20.07 -2.97 -1.78
N ARG A 407 -20.19 -1.73 -2.26
CA ARG A 407 -20.53 -1.37 -3.64
C ARG A 407 -19.34 -0.97 -4.51
N LEU A 408 -18.14 -0.88 -3.93
CA LEU A 408 -16.91 -0.59 -4.67
C LEU A 408 -16.39 -1.85 -5.34
N TYR A 409 -15.80 -1.71 -6.53
CA TYR A 409 -15.24 -2.82 -7.29
C TYR A 409 -13.74 -2.96 -7.10
N TYR A 410 -13.01 -1.87 -6.85
CA TYR A 410 -11.58 -1.89 -6.56
C TYR A 410 -11.30 -2.05 -5.07
N SER A 411 -10.19 -2.73 -4.74
CA SER A 411 -9.66 -2.81 -3.37
C SER A 411 -8.99 -1.52 -2.89
N THR A 412 -8.83 -0.52 -3.77
CA THR A 412 -8.07 0.72 -3.55
C THR A 412 -8.62 1.65 -2.46
N PHE A 413 -9.60 1.20 -1.68
CA PHE A 413 -10.01 1.85 -0.44
C PHE A 413 -9.21 1.36 0.78
N PHE A 414 -8.38 0.31 0.68
CA PHE A 414 -7.70 -0.31 1.81
C PHE A 414 -6.87 0.65 2.70
N TRP A 415 -6.36 1.76 2.13
CA TRP A 415 -5.57 2.75 2.87
C TRP A 415 -6.31 3.43 4.02
N ILE A 416 -7.65 3.44 4.00
CA ILE A 416 -8.44 4.00 5.09
C ILE A 416 -8.19 3.30 6.42
N GLU A 417 -7.92 2.00 6.38
CA GLU A 417 -7.65 1.22 7.59
C GLU A 417 -6.26 1.59 8.15
N SER A 418 -5.26 1.78 7.28
CA SER A 418 -3.95 2.28 7.68
C SER A 418 -4.04 3.68 8.28
N ALA A 419 -4.82 4.58 7.69
CA ALA A 419 -5.04 5.92 8.20
C ALA A 419 -5.72 5.89 9.58
N TRP A 420 -6.77 5.07 9.73
CA TRP A 420 -7.50 4.94 10.98
C TRP A 420 -6.63 4.45 12.14
N TRP A 421 -5.92 3.33 11.96
CA TRP A 421 -5.12 2.77 13.06
C TRP A 421 -3.92 3.64 13.44
N ARG A 422 -3.41 4.46 12.50
CA ARG A 422 -2.40 5.48 12.83
C ARG A 422 -3.00 6.63 13.64
N LEU A 423 -4.19 7.11 13.28
CA LEU A 423 -4.88 8.14 14.07
C LEU A 423 -5.30 7.63 15.45
N ALA A 424 -5.66 6.36 15.57
CA ALA A 424 -6.03 5.74 16.84
C ALA A 424 -4.86 5.67 17.82
N ALA A 425 -3.63 5.47 17.33
CA ALA A 425 -2.42 5.45 18.16
C ALA A 425 -2.01 6.85 18.69
N GLU A 426 -2.49 7.92 18.07
CA GLU A 426 -2.21 9.32 18.44
C GLU A 426 -3.26 9.91 19.42
N ARG A 427 -4.33 9.16 19.70
CA ARG A 427 -5.41 9.51 20.65
C ARG A 427 -5.17 8.82 21.99
#